data_AF-A0A975QMN3-F1
#
_entry.id   AF-A0A975QMN3-F1
#
_cell.length_a   1.000
_cell.length_b   1.000
_cell.length_c   1.000
_cell.angle_alpha   90.00
_cell.angle_beta   90.00
_cell.angle_gamma   90.00
#
_symmetry.space_group_name_H-M   'P 1'
#
loop_
_entity.id
_entity.type
_entity.pdbx_description
1 polymer ?
#
loop_
_entity_poly.entity_id
_entity_poly.type
_entity_poly.pdbx_seq_one_letter_code
_entity_poly.pdbx_strand_id
1 'polypeptide(L)' 'MILVKIKTTGEVRVLIGTGYGVFKAYGQKGWGSFPSTSKGEKFKIATCDKTGSIEWIESDSCEVIEVDGIAVQDCIK' A
#
# COMPACT_ATOMS: atom_id res chain seq x y z
N MET A 1 4.42 -10.94 13.57
CA MET A 1 4.00 -11.12 12.17
C MET A 1 2.65 -10.43 11.98
N ILE A 2 2.51 -9.63 10.94
CA ILE A 2 1.22 -8.97 10.62
C ILE A 2 0.77 -9.46 9.25
N LEU A 3 -0.50 -9.87 9.13
CA LEU A 3 -1.11 -10.23 7.86
C LEU A 3 -2.04 -9.13 7.39
N VAL A 4 -1.94 -8.83 6.10
CA VAL A 4 -2.81 -7.88 5.41
C VAL A 4 -3.56 -8.57 4.29
N LYS A 5 -4.78 -8.12 4.03
CA LYS A 5 -5.60 -8.51 2.89
C LYS A 5 -5.63 -7.37 1.88
N ILE A 6 -5.34 -7.66 0.62
CA ILE A 6 -5.53 -6.73 -0.49
C ILE A 6 -7.04 -6.66 -0.80
N LYS A 7 -7.63 -5.47 -0.73
CA LYS A 7 -9.09 -5.27 -0.86
C LYS A 7 -9.64 -5.73 -2.21
N THR A 8 -8.90 -5.51 -3.29
CA THR A 8 -9.35 -5.78 -4.66
C THR A 8 -9.28 -7.26 -5.03
N THR A 9 -8.24 -7.97 -4.60
CA THR A 9 -8.01 -9.39 -4.96
C THR A 9 -8.43 -10.35 -3.85
N GLY A 10 -8.55 -9.86 -2.62
CA GLY A 10 -8.72 -10.68 -1.42
C GLY A 10 -7.47 -11.46 -1.00
N GLU A 11 -6.35 -11.27 -1.69
CA GLU A 11 -5.10 -11.96 -1.43
C GLU A 11 -4.53 -11.55 -0.07
N VAL A 12 -4.03 -12.55 0.69
CA VAL A 12 -3.42 -12.35 2.00
C VAL A 12 -1.91 -12.37 1.88
N ARG A 13 -1.26 -11.38 2.49
CA ARG A 13 0.21 -11.19 2.45
C ARG A 13 0.76 -10.80 3.81
N VAL A 14 2.05 -11.05 3.99
CA VAL A 14 2.77 -10.60 5.20
C VAL A 14 3.16 -9.14 5.04
N LEU A 15 2.85 -8.30 6.03
CA LEU A 15 3.36 -6.94 6.11
C LEU A 15 4.80 -6.96 6.64
N ILE A 16 5.74 -6.44 5.86
CA ILE A 16 7.16 -6.35 6.23
C ILE A 16 7.50 -4.96 6.79
N GLY A 17 6.88 -3.91 6.25
CA GLY A 17 7.17 -2.55 6.68
C GLY A 17 6.32 -1.49 5.99
N THR A 18 6.50 -0.24 6.40
CA THR A 18 5.79 0.94 5.88
C THR A 18 6.77 1.87 5.19
N GLY A 19 6.33 2.57 4.15
CA GLY A 19 7.15 3.54 3.45
C GLY A 19 6.30 4.60 2.75
N TYR A 20 6.99 5.59 2.20
CA TYR A 20 6.36 6.75 1.62
C TYR A 20 6.71 6.89 0.14
N GLY A 21 5.70 6.84 -0.73
CA GLY A 21 5.86 7.06 -2.16
C GLY A 21 5.59 8.52 -2.51
N VAL A 22 6.63 9.25 -2.92
CA VAL A 22 6.45 10.56 -3.56
C VAL A 22 6.17 10.33 -5.04
N PHE A 23 4.95 10.60 -5.51
CA PHE A 23 4.65 10.58 -6.94
C PHE A 23 4.80 12.00 -7.52
N LYS A 24 5.81 12.22 -8.37
CA LYS A 24 5.88 13.43 -9.21
C LYS A 24 5.25 13.10 -10.56
N ALA A 25 4.06 13.62 -10.82
CA ALA A 25 3.52 13.66 -12.18
C ALA A 25 4.36 14.65 -13.00
N TYR A 26 5.10 14.18 -14.00
CA TYR A 26 5.69 15.04 -15.03
C TYR A 26 4.59 15.42 -16.02
N GLY A 27 4.09 16.65 -15.95
CA GLY A 27 3.19 17.21 -16.95
C GLY A 27 3.90 17.32 -18.30
N GLN A 28 3.22 16.87 -19.36
CA GLN A 28 3.68 16.94 -20.75
C GLN A 28 4.06 18.39 -21.11
N LYS A 29 5.28 18.63 -21.61
CA LYS A 29 5.65 19.94 -22.18
C LYS A 29 4.97 20.11 -23.54
N GLY A 30 3.79 20.72 -23.56
CA GLY A 30 3.07 21.10 -24.77
C GLY A 30 2.44 22.49 -24.62
N TRP A 31 2.61 23.35 -25.63
CA TRP A 31 2.09 24.73 -25.66
C TRP A 31 0.57 24.70 -25.47
N GLY A 32 0.07 25.21 -24.33
CA GLY A 32 -1.36 25.37 -24.06
C GLY A 32 -1.98 24.46 -23.00
N SER A 33 -1.24 23.51 -22.41
CA SER A 33 -1.72 22.74 -21.26
C SER A 33 -1.05 23.23 -19.97
N PHE A 34 -1.83 23.80 -19.05
CA PHE A 34 -1.34 24.05 -17.69
C PHE A 34 -1.07 22.69 -17.03
N PRO A 35 0.16 22.42 -16.56
CA PRO A 35 0.46 21.15 -15.91
C PRO A 35 -0.36 21.05 -14.62
N SER A 36 -1.35 20.17 -14.57
CA SER A 36 -2.03 19.82 -13.34
C SER A 36 -1.05 19.04 -12.47
N THR A 37 -0.35 19.75 -11.60
CA THR A 37 0.57 19.13 -10.65
C THR A 37 -0.25 18.56 -9.50
N SER A 38 -0.68 17.29 -9.60
CA SER A 38 -1.16 16.58 -8.41
C SER A 38 0.07 16.12 -7.62
N LYS A 39 0.56 16.98 -6.72
CA LYS A 39 1.51 16.56 -5.69
C LYS A 39 0.72 15.75 -4.67
N GLY A 40 0.69 14.44 -4.87
CA GLY A 40 0.04 13.49 -3.97
C GLY A 40 1.08 12.74 -3.15
N GLU A 41 0.90 12.76 -1.85
CA GLU A 41 1.63 11.92 -0.91
C GLU A 41 0.92 10.56 -0.85
N LYS A 42 1.56 9.49 -1.35
CA LYS A 42 0.98 8.14 -1.33
C LYS A 42 1.71 7.27 -0.33
N PHE A 43 1.03 6.91 0.75
CA PHE A 43 1.52 5.93 1.72
C PHE A 43 1.55 4.55 1.10
N LYS A 44 2.66 3.84 1.29
CA LYS A 44 2.85 2.47 0.80
C LYS A 44 3.24 1.54 1.92
N ILE A 45 2.93 0.27 1.75
CA ILE A 45 3.42 -0.81 2.60
C ILE A 45 4.23 -1.79 1.76
N ALA A 46 5.31 -2.31 2.34
CA ALA A 46 6.06 -3.42 1.79
C ALA A 46 5.42 -4.71 2.28
N THR A 47 5.03 -5.57 1.35
CA THR A 47 4.44 -6.87 1.66
C THR A 47 5.23 -8.00 1.01
N CYS A 48 5.08 -9.20 1.54
CA CYS A 48 5.65 -10.43 1.00
C CYS A 48 4.53 -11.41 0.68
N ASP A 49 4.61 -12.06 -0.48
CA ASP A 49 3.78 -13.21 -0.80
C ASP A 49 4.37 -14.52 -0.22
N LYS A 50 3.71 -15.66 -0.49
CA LYS A 50 4.17 -16.98 -0.06
C LYS A 50 5.49 -17.44 -0.68
N THR A 51 5.97 -16.77 -1.72
CA THR A 51 7.21 -17.12 -2.44
C THR A 51 8.43 -16.36 -1.91
N GLY A 52 8.22 -15.37 -1.02
CA GLY A 52 9.28 -14.48 -0.58
C GLY A 52 9.38 -13.19 -1.41
N SER A 53 8.50 -12.98 -2.39
CA SER A 53 8.57 -11.83 -3.30
C SER A 53 8.03 -10.57 -2.63
N ILE A 54 8.82 -9.50 -2.64
CA ILE A 54 8.49 -8.23 -2.01
C ILE A 54 7.78 -7.31 -3.01
N GLU A 55 6.62 -6.79 -2.61
CA GLU A 55 5.85 -5.83 -3.40
C GLU A 55 5.40 -4.62 -2.55
N TRP A 56 5.44 -3.43 -3.17
CA TRP A 56 5.01 -2.18 -2.57
C TRP A 56 3.60 -1.81 -3.03
N ILE A 57 2.65 -1.83 -2.11
CA ILE A 57 1.23 -1.57 -2.38
C ILE A 57 0.75 -0.33 -1.63
N GLU A 58 -0.22 0.39 -2.20
CA GLU A 58 -0.80 1.58 -1.56
C GLU A 58 -1.53 1.16 -0.28
N SER A 59 -1.29 1.87 0.82
CA SER A 59 -1.80 1.43 2.13
C SER A 59 -3.33 1.43 2.22
N ASP A 60 -3.99 2.31 1.46
CA ASP A 60 -5.45 2.40 1.36
C ASP A 60 -6.09 1.20 0.64
N SER A 61 -5.30 0.44 -0.12
CA SER A 61 -5.73 -0.76 -0.83
C SER A 61 -5.72 -2.02 0.03
N CYS A 62 -5.32 -1.91 1.31
CA CYS A 62 -5.12 -3.04 2.21
C CYS A 62 -5.84 -2.90 3.55
N GLU A 63 -6.07 -4.02 4.22
CA GLU A 63 -6.61 -4.10 5.57
C GLU A 63 -5.77 -5.06 6.40
N VAL A 64 -5.44 -4.70 7.64
CA VAL A 64 -4.82 -5.63 8.59
C VAL A 64 -5.88 -6.62 9.05
N ILE A 65 -5.60 -7.91 8.97
CA ILE A 65 -6.54 -8.97 9.38
C ILE A 65 -6.04 -9.76 10.59
N GLU A 66 -4.72 -9.79 10.81
CA GLU A 66 -4.11 -10.55 11.90
C GLU A 66 -2.83 -9.85 12.40
N VAL A 67 -2.63 -9.87 13.71
CA VAL A 67 -1.40 -9.43 14.39
C VAL A 67 -0.96 -10.55 15.32
N ASP A 68 0.23 -11.10 15.07
CA ASP A 68 0.87 -12.14 15.89
C ASP A 68 -0.02 -13.37 16.14
N GLY A 69 -0.77 -13.81 15.12
CA GLY A 69 -1.67 -14.96 15.22
C GLY A 69 -3.06 -14.64 15.81
N ILE A 70 -3.31 -13.38 16.18
CA ILE A 70 -4.59 -12.92 16.74
C ILE A 70 -5.32 -12.12 15.67
N ALA A 71 -6.59 -12.45 15.42
CA ALA A 71 -7.39 -11.73 14.46
C ALA A 71 -7.64 -10.28 14.93
N VAL A 72 -7.62 -9.32 14.01
CA VAL A 72 -7.59 -7.89 14.35
C VAL A 72 -8.77 -7.45 15.24
N GLN A 73 -9.96 -8.05 15.03
CA GLN A 73 -11.15 -7.77 15.84
C GLN A 73 -11.04 -8.22 17.30
N ASP A 74 -10.13 -9.15 17.60
CA ASP A 74 -9.87 -9.63 18.95
C ASP A 74 -8.71 -8.87 19.61
N CYS A 75 -7.89 -8.18 18.81
CA CYS A 75 -6.79 -7.33 19.29
C CYS A 75 -7.26 -5.99 19.86
N ILE A 76 -8.41 -5.48 19.40
CA ILE A 76 -8.92 -4.14 19.73
C ILE A 76 -10.32 -4.30 20.31
N LYS A 77 -10.53 -3.78 21.53
CA LYS A 77 -11.83 -3.77 22.24
C LYS A 77 -12.59 -2.47 22.04
#